data_AF-A0A2T4JG45-F1
#
_entry.id   AF-A0A2T4JG45-F1
#
_cell.length_a   1.000
_cell.length_b   1.000
_cell.length_c   1.000
_cell.angle_alpha   90.00
_cell.angle_beta   90.00
_cell.angle_gamma   90.00
#
_symmetry.space_group_name_H-M   'P 1'
#
loop_
_entity.id
_entity.type
_entity.pdbx_description
1 polymer ?
#
loop_
_entity_poly.entity_id
_entity_poly.type
_entity_poly.pdbx_seq_one_letter_code
_entity_poly.pdbx_strand_id
1 'polypeptide(L)'
;MTRILSWLALALGLIYFFLPLLATVEFSLKMRRGEYSFDAYAKVLADPRFQDTFSYSVLMALVTIVFGVFLVVPTAYWVRLKLPRLRPYIEFITLLPLVIPAIVIVFGYIRLYNTS
;
A
#
# COMPACT_ATOMS: atom_id res chain seq x y z
N MET A 1 -2.41 27.02 27.95
CA MET A 1 -1.58 25.81 28.15
C MET A 1 -1.85 24.68 27.15
N THR A 2 -3.00 24.61 26.47
CA THR A 2 -3.31 23.53 25.50
C THR A 2 -2.58 23.65 24.15
N ARG A 3 -2.37 24.86 23.62
CA ARG A 3 -1.73 25.04 22.29
C ARG A 3 -0.29 24.54 22.23
N ILE A 4 0.51 24.77 23.28
CA ILE A 4 1.91 24.34 23.34
C ILE A 4 2.00 22.81 23.34
N LEU A 5 1.13 22.14 24.11
CA LEU A 5 1.03 20.67 24.13
C LEU A 5 0.61 20.10 22.77
N SER A 6 -0.33 20.73 22.07
CA SER A 6 -0.73 20.32 20.71
C SER A 6 0.42 20.43 19.71
N TRP A 7 1.18 21.53 19.74
CA TRP A 7 2.35 21.69 18.88
C TRP A 7 3.47 20.70 19.20
N LEU A 8 3.69 20.41 20.48
CA LEU A 8 4.67 19.42 20.91
C LEU A 8 4.26 18.01 20.48
N ALA A 9 3.00 17.64 20.65
CA ALA A 9 2.47 16.36 20.17
C ALA A 9 2.59 16.22 18.64
N LEU A 10 2.29 17.29 17.90
CA LEU A 10 2.46 17.32 16.45
C LEU A 10 3.94 17.16 16.06
N ALA A 11 4.85 17.89 16.70
CA ALA A 11 6.28 17.79 16.43
C ALA A 11 6.82 16.38 16.72
N LEU A 12 6.41 15.77 17.84
CA LEU A 12 6.77 14.38 18.16
C LEU A 12 6.22 13.40 17.13
N GLY A 13 4.97 13.56 16.71
CA GLY A 13 4.37 12.73 15.65
C GLY A 13 5.14 12.87 14.33
N LEU A 14 5.47 14.10 13.93
CA LEU A 14 6.26 14.34 12.72
C LEU A 14 7.64 13.69 12.83
N ILE A 15 8.35 13.86 13.94
CA ILE A 15 9.66 13.23 14.14
C ILE A 15 9.52 11.70 14.07
N TYR A 16 8.54 11.13 14.76
CA TYR A 16 8.32 9.69 14.78
C TYR A 16 8.07 9.09 13.39
N PHE A 17 7.28 9.77 12.54
CA PHE A 17 6.98 9.29 11.18
C PHE A 17 8.07 9.64 10.14
N PHE A 18 8.63 10.85 10.19
CA PHE A 18 9.57 11.33 9.17
C PHE A 18 11.02 10.94 9.45
N LEU A 19 11.43 10.78 10.70
CA LEU A 19 12.82 10.42 11.01
C LEU A 19 13.24 9.09 10.36
N PRO A 20 12.43 8.02 10.38
CA PRO A 20 12.77 6.78 9.66
C PRO A 20 12.85 6.99 8.14
N LEU A 21 11.97 7.80 7.55
CA LEU A 21 11.97 8.09 6.12
C LEU A 21 13.20 8.90 5.70
N LEU A 22 13.62 9.86 6.53
CA LEU A 22 14.85 10.62 6.29
C LEU A 22 16.06 9.70 6.42
N ALA A 23 16.08 8.81 7.42
CA ALA A 23 17.14 7.84 7.59
C ALA A 23 17.26 6.87 6.40
N THR A 24 16.14 6.42 5.81
CA THR A 24 16.18 5.55 4.63
C THR A 24 16.70 6.28 3.39
N VAL A 25 16.36 7.56 3.20
CA VAL A 25 16.91 8.40 2.12
C VAL A 25 18.39 8.69 2.34
N GLU A 26 18.79 8.98 3.57
CA GLU A 26 20.21 9.18 3.89
C GLU A 26 21.02 7.91 3.63
N PHE A 27 20.48 6.75 4.01
CA PHE A 27 21.11 5.45 3.75
C PHE A 27 21.19 5.14 2.26
N SER A 28 20.14 5.43 1.48
CA SER A 28 20.13 5.16 0.03
C SER A 28 21.19 5.97 -0.73
N LEU A 29 21.56 7.15 -0.23
CA LEU A 29 22.58 8.02 -0.83
C LEU A 29 24.01 7.65 -0.42
N LYS A 30 24.18 6.88 0.66
CA LYS A 30 25.49 6.50 1.23
C LYS A 30 26.05 5.21 0.63
N MET A 31 25.97 5.05 -0.68
CA MET A 31 26.59 3.91 -1.36
C MET A 31 28.13 3.98 -1.33
N ARG A 32 28.68 5.19 -1.48
CA ARG A 32 30.11 5.46 -1.30
C ARG A 32 30.41 5.76 0.17
N ARG A 33 31.55 5.27 0.68
CA ARG A 33 31.97 5.57 2.05
C ARG A 33 32.34 7.06 2.15
N GLY A 34 31.66 7.79 3.01
CA GLY A 34 31.97 9.18 3.33
C GLY A 34 31.40 10.22 2.36
N GLU A 35 30.68 9.82 1.30
CA GLU A 35 30.12 10.73 0.30
C GLU A 35 28.66 10.40 -0.01
N TYR A 36 27.86 11.43 -0.27
CA TYR A 36 26.52 11.26 -0.84
C TYR A 36 26.62 11.10 -2.35
N SER A 37 25.99 10.06 -2.88
CA SER A 37 26.02 9.74 -4.31
C SER A 37 24.70 9.13 -4.77
N PHE A 38 24.37 9.34 -6.04
CA PHE A 38 23.23 8.67 -6.68
C PHE A 38 23.57 7.31 -7.29
N ASP A 39 24.77 6.79 -7.00
CA ASP A 39 25.27 5.53 -7.56
C ASP A 39 24.35 4.34 -7.26
N ALA A 40 23.71 4.32 -6.09
CA ALA A 40 22.75 3.28 -5.72
C ALA A 40 21.58 3.24 -6.71
N TYR A 41 21.04 4.41 -7.05
CA TYR A 41 19.93 4.53 -7.98
C TYR A 41 20.36 4.16 -9.40
N ALA A 42 21.51 4.66 -9.86
CA ALA A 42 22.03 4.30 -11.18
C ALA A 42 22.24 2.78 -11.31
N LYS A 43 22.81 2.14 -10.28
CA LYS A 43 23.05 0.70 -10.27
C LYS A 43 21.76 -0.11 -10.24
N VAL A 44 20.80 0.27 -9.40
CA VAL A 44 19.50 -0.42 -9.28
C VAL A 44 18.68 -0.27 -10.56
N LEU A 45 18.63 0.93 -11.13
CA LEU A 45 17.88 1.18 -12.36
C LEU A 45 18.54 0.52 -13.58
N ALA A 46 19.85 0.29 -13.58
CA ALA A 46 20.54 -0.46 -14.62
C ALA A 46 20.40 -1.98 -14.49
N ASP A 47 19.93 -2.50 -13.35
CA ASP A 47 19.74 -3.94 -13.13
C ASP A 47 18.48 -4.43 -13.89
N PRO A 48 18.61 -5.33 -14.89
CA PRO A 48 17.47 -5.85 -15.64
C PRO A 48 16.44 -6.55 -14.75
N ARG A 49 16.89 -7.25 -13.70
CA ARG A 49 16.00 -7.97 -12.79
C ARG A 49 15.14 -7.02 -11.96
N PHE A 50 15.71 -5.86 -11.59
CA PHE A 50 14.95 -4.80 -10.95
C PHE A 50 13.89 -4.24 -11.90
N GLN A 51 14.25 -3.95 -13.15
CA GLN A 51 13.31 -3.44 -14.16
C GLN A 51 12.15 -4.41 -14.39
N ASP A 52 12.44 -5.71 -14.54
CA ASP A 52 11.41 -6.74 -14.74
C ASP A 52 10.46 -6.82 -13.55
N THR A 53 11.01 -6.89 -12.32
CA THR A 53 10.19 -7.03 -11.11
C THR A 53 9.39 -5.76 -10.82
N PHE A 54 10.03 -4.60 -10.97
CA PHE A 54 9.39 -3.30 -10.74
C PHE A 54 8.27 -3.04 -11.75
N SER A 55 8.52 -3.27 -13.04
CA SER A 55 7.51 -3.08 -14.08
C SER A 55 6.34 -4.05 -13.91
N TYR A 56 6.61 -5.31 -13.55
CA TYR A 56 5.56 -6.27 -13.23
C TYR A 56 4.70 -5.81 -12.04
N SER A 57 5.30 -5.35 -10.94
CA SER A 57 4.56 -4.82 -9.79
C SER A 57 3.72 -3.61 -10.15
N VAL A 58 4.27 -2.65 -10.91
CA VAL A 58 3.54 -1.45 -11.35
C VAL A 58 2.38 -1.83 -12.26
N LEU A 59 2.60 -2.70 -13.25
CA LEU A 59 1.56 -3.17 -14.16
C LEU A 59 0.43 -3.85 -13.38
N MET A 60 0.76 -4.79 -12.48
CA MET A 60 -0.24 -5.49 -11.67
C MET A 60 -1.02 -4.53 -10.77
N ALA A 61 -0.37 -3.53 -10.18
CA ALA A 61 -1.04 -2.50 -9.38
C ALA A 61 -2.03 -1.71 -10.23
N LEU A 62 -1.63 -1.25 -11.42
CA LEU A 62 -2.50 -0.50 -12.34
C LEU A 62 -3.70 -1.34 -12.80
N VAL A 63 -3.45 -2.59 -13.23
CA VAL A 63 -4.51 -3.53 -13.63
C VAL A 63 -5.50 -3.75 -12.49
N THR A 64 -5.00 -3.95 -11.27
CA THR A 64 -5.84 -4.16 -10.07
C THR A 64 -6.68 -2.93 -9.74
N ILE A 65 -6.11 -1.72 -9.83
CA ILE A 65 -6.84 -0.46 -9.62
C ILE A 65 -7.95 -0.30 -10.66
N VAL A 66 -7.63 -0.48 -11.94
CA VAL A 66 -8.60 -0.34 -13.03
C VAL A 66 -9.74 -1.33 -12.86
N PHE A 67 -9.42 -2.61 -12.66
CA PHE A 67 -10.42 -3.65 -12.43
C PHE A 67 -11.26 -3.38 -11.17
N GLY A 68 -10.61 -2.99 -10.07
CA GLY A 68 -11.26 -2.64 -8.82
C GLY A 68 -12.22 -1.46 -8.96
N VAL A 69 -11.84 -0.40 -9.67
CA VAL A 69 -12.71 0.76 -9.95
C VAL A 69 -13.91 0.35 -10.79
N PHE A 70 -13.68 -0.39 -11.88
CA PHE A 70 -14.76 -0.89 -12.74
C PHE A 70 -15.72 -1.85 -12.03
N LEU A 71 -15.27 -2.54 -10.99
CA LEU A 71 -16.13 -3.40 -10.18
C LEU A 71 -16.86 -2.62 -9.09
N VAL A 72 -16.12 -1.86 -8.27
CA VAL A 72 -16.62 -1.22 -7.05
C VAL A 72 -17.53 -0.04 -7.35
N VAL A 73 -17.18 0.83 -8.31
CA VAL A 73 -17.95 2.04 -8.61
C VAL A 73 -19.38 1.73 -9.09
N PRO A 74 -19.62 0.89 -10.12
CA PRO A 74 -20.97 0.58 -10.55
C PRO A 74 -21.74 -0.20 -9.47
N THR A 75 -21.07 -1.08 -8.72
CA THR A 75 -21.68 -1.80 -7.60
C THR A 75 -22.19 -0.82 -6.54
N ALA A 76 -21.37 0.13 -6.10
CA ALA A 76 -21.76 1.14 -5.13
C ALA A 76 -22.91 2.02 -5.64
N TYR A 77 -22.89 2.38 -6.93
CA TYR A 77 -23.96 3.16 -7.56
C TYR A 77 -25.29 2.40 -7.56
N TRP A 78 -25.31 1.13 -8.01
CA TRP A 78 -26.53 0.34 -8.06
C TRP A 78 -27.11 0.05 -6.69
N VAL A 79 -26.27 -0.27 -5.72
CA VAL A 79 -26.73 -0.58 -4.35
C VAL A 79 -27.35 0.64 -3.68
N ARG A 80 -26.83 1.83 -3.94
CA ARG A 80 -27.35 3.07 -3.35
C ARG A 80 -28.62 3.58 -4.03
N LEU A 81 -28.76 3.39 -5.34
CA LEU A 81 -29.85 4.00 -6.12
C LEU A 81 -30.90 3.03 -6.65
N LYS A 82 -30.50 1.82 -7.07
CA LYS A 82 -31.40 0.85 -7.72
C LYS A 82 -31.83 -0.29 -6.78
N LEU A 83 -30.93 -0.77 -5.93
CA LEU A 83 -31.11 -1.99 -5.12
C LEU A 83 -30.75 -1.77 -3.63
N PRO A 84 -31.44 -0.85 -2.93
CA PRO A 84 -31.11 -0.52 -1.53
C PRO A 84 -31.23 -1.71 -0.57
N ARG A 85 -32.02 -2.73 -0.90
CA ARG A 85 -32.17 -3.95 -0.09
C ARG A 85 -30.90 -4.81 -0.05
N LEU A 86 -30.02 -4.72 -1.06
CA LEU A 86 -28.76 -5.48 -1.10
C LEU A 86 -27.63 -4.81 -0.30
N ARG A 87 -27.84 -3.58 0.16
CA ARG A 87 -26.83 -2.80 0.87
C ARG A 87 -26.22 -3.51 2.07
N PRO A 88 -26.98 -4.10 3.01
CA PRO A 88 -26.40 -4.71 4.21
C PRO A 88 -25.47 -5.88 3.88
N TYR A 89 -25.82 -6.69 2.88
CA TYR A 89 -25.02 -7.84 2.45
C TYR A 89 -23.71 -7.41 1.79
N ILE A 90 -23.75 -6.38 0.96
CA ILE A 90 -22.57 -5.89 0.26
C ILE A 90 -21.64 -5.17 1.24
N GLU A 91 -22.18 -4.34 2.14
CA GLU A 91 -21.41 -3.73 3.23
C GLU A 91 -20.74 -4.81 4.09
N PHE A 92 -21.47 -5.86 4.47
CA PHE A 92 -20.92 -7.01 5.21
C PHE A 92 -19.73 -7.64 4.47
N ILE A 93 -19.91 -8.04 3.19
CA ILE A 93 -18.85 -8.67 2.40
C ILE A 93 -17.63 -7.74 2.26
N THR A 94 -17.84 -6.45 2.01
CA THR A 94 -16.72 -5.50 1.86
C THR A 94 -15.96 -5.25 3.15
N LEU A 95 -16.57 -5.48 4.31
CA LEU A 95 -15.95 -5.34 5.63
C LEU A 95 -15.27 -6.64 6.10
N LEU A 96 -15.65 -7.80 5.57
CA LEU A 96 -15.05 -9.09 5.95
C LEU A 96 -13.51 -9.09 5.91
N PRO A 97 -12.84 -8.61 4.83
CA PRO A 97 -11.37 -8.66 4.76
C PRO A 97 -10.68 -7.82 5.83
N LEU A 98 -11.35 -6.80 6.37
CA LEU A 98 -10.81 -5.96 7.44
C LEU A 98 -10.84 -6.66 8.79
N VAL A 99 -11.84 -7.52 9.02
CA VAL A 99 -12.01 -8.27 10.26
C VAL A 99 -11.15 -9.53 10.27
N ILE A 100 -10.98 -10.17 9.11
CA ILE A 100 -10.18 -11.39 8.98
C ILE A 100 -8.69 -11.01 9.05
N PRO A 101 -7.90 -11.61 9.97
CA PRO A 101 -6.47 -11.33 10.05
C PRO A 101 -5.75 -11.66 8.73
N ALA A 102 -4.79 -10.83 8.35
CA ALA A 102 -4.06 -10.98 7.09
C ALA A 102 -3.45 -12.38 6.91
N ILE A 103 -2.91 -12.97 7.99
CA ILE A 103 -2.33 -14.32 7.96
C ILE A 103 -3.34 -15.40 7.57
N VAL A 104 -4.60 -15.27 8.01
CA VAL A 104 -5.67 -16.21 7.68
C VAL A 104 -6.05 -16.10 6.20
N ILE A 105 -6.09 -14.88 5.68
CA ILE A 105 -6.35 -14.62 4.25
C ILE A 105 -5.25 -15.27 3.39
N VAL A 106 -3.98 -15.11 3.77
CA VAL A 106 -2.84 -15.72 3.06
C VAL A 106 -2.96 -17.24 3.02
N PHE A 107 -3.18 -17.90 4.17
CA PHE A 107 -3.36 -19.35 4.20
C PHE A 107 -4.59 -19.81 3.40
N GLY A 108 -5.68 -19.03 3.45
CA GLY A 108 -6.87 -19.27 2.64
C GLY A 108 -6.58 -19.24 1.14
N TYR A 109 -5.85 -18.23 0.66
CA TYR A 109 -5.45 -18.12 -0.74
C TYR A 109 -4.49 -19.22 -1.16
N ILE A 110 -3.49 -19.55 -0.34
CA ILE A 110 -2.59 -20.67 -0.63
C ILE A 110 -3.43 -21.94 -0.82
N ARG A 111 -4.34 -22.25 0.11
CA ARG A 111 -5.18 -23.44 -0.01
C ARG A 111 -6.10 -23.42 -1.24
N LEU A 112 -6.66 -22.27 -1.59
CA LEU A 112 -7.59 -22.14 -2.72
C LEU A 112 -6.89 -22.27 -4.07
N TYR A 113 -5.73 -21.62 -4.24
CA TYR A 113 -5.01 -21.56 -5.51
C TYR A 113 -3.96 -22.67 -5.66
N ASN A 114 -3.48 -23.27 -4.56
CA ASN A 114 -2.54 -24.40 -4.57
C ASN A 114 -3.27 -25.76 -4.59
N THR A 115 -4.34 -25.86 -5.36
CA THR A 115 -4.99 -27.15 -5.65
C THR A 115 -4.28 -27.77 -6.85
N SER A 116 -3.10 -28.35 -6.59
CA SER A 116 -2.37 -29.31 -7.43
C SER A 116 -1.48 -30.13 -6.54
#